data_AF-A0A436WUW8-F1
#
_entry.id   AF-A0A436WUW8-F1
#
_cell.length_a   1.000
_cell.length_b   1.000
_cell.length_c   1.000
_cell.angle_alpha   90.00
_cell.angle_beta   90.00
_cell.angle_gamma   90.00
#
_symmetry.space_group_name_H-M   'P 1'
#
loop_
_entity.id
_entity.type
_entity.pdbx_description
1 polymer ?
#
loop_
_entity_poly.entity_id
_entity_poly.type
_entity_poly.pdbx_seq_one_letter_code
_entity_poly.pdbx_strand_id
1 'polypeptide(L)'
;MTTVAQAYLHTSKNGTDAELAEWGLRAEALAYEIASSVFPMEVELEIVFQVGSLISRSLVKKIGAGLLAAYGGIAIYPDFKNGLLEAIADARTFSGAFNERFMSEAGIKAKDIVARQRRIETPGRINRALDRLENLERNTSADRGLRYHQELHDAVTQLQWGLSDLEHSDRQQAVQLIVEYHEPRLPEPLLPQLMRPVAWRREDEEFGLVESAAARPDIKFLAKLRTDEPLRSQHLLEDKKTERGKLKH
;
A
#
# COMPACT_ATOMS: atom_id res chain seq x y z
N MET A 1 -1.93 5.23 9.44
CA MET A 1 -0.72 4.90 8.66
C MET A 1 -1.21 4.29 7.38
N THR A 2 -0.90 4.90 6.24
CA THR A 2 -1.49 4.54 4.94
C THR A 2 -0.66 3.44 4.28
N THR A 3 -1.29 2.33 3.90
CA THR A 3 -0.64 1.29 3.10
C THR A 3 -0.94 1.53 1.63
N VAL A 4 0.12 1.63 0.81
CA VAL A 4 0.01 1.96 -0.62
C VAL A 4 0.15 0.75 -1.53
N ALA A 5 0.94 -0.24 -1.12
CA ALA A 5 1.16 -1.44 -1.90
C ALA A 5 1.46 -2.64 -1.02
N GLN A 6 1.07 -3.82 -1.50
CA GLN A 6 1.49 -5.10 -0.96
C GLN A 6 1.89 -6.06 -2.08
N ALA A 7 3.10 -6.58 -1.98
CA ALA A 7 3.55 -7.72 -2.77
C ALA A 7 3.50 -8.98 -1.90
N TYR A 8 2.79 -10.01 -2.37
CA TYR A 8 2.73 -11.29 -1.68
C TYR A 8 3.10 -12.43 -2.63
N LEU A 9 4.01 -13.27 -2.17
CA LEU A 9 4.45 -14.47 -2.86
C LEU A 9 4.47 -15.63 -1.87
N HIS A 10 3.81 -16.72 -2.22
CA HIS A 10 3.82 -17.97 -1.48
C HIS A 10 4.25 -19.10 -2.41
N THR A 11 5.26 -19.85 -1.98
CA THR A 11 5.86 -20.91 -2.80
C THR A 11 6.02 -22.20 -2.01
N SER A 12 6.01 -23.32 -2.72
CA SER A 12 6.32 -24.65 -2.18
C SER A 12 7.83 -24.89 -2.01
N LYS A 13 8.66 -23.88 -2.30
CA LYS A 13 10.10 -23.96 -2.10
C LYS A 13 10.40 -23.80 -0.62
N ASN A 14 11.18 -24.74 -0.09
CA ASN A 14 11.67 -24.69 1.27
C ASN A 14 13.16 -24.32 1.21
N GLY A 15 13.60 -23.45 2.13
CA GLY A 15 15.01 -23.13 2.34
C GLY A 15 15.45 -23.61 3.71
N THR A 16 16.75 -23.84 3.87
CA THR A 16 17.39 -23.93 5.17
C THR A 16 17.29 -22.59 5.92
N ASP A 17 17.46 -22.59 7.25
CA ASP A 17 17.44 -21.34 8.03
C ASP A 17 18.47 -20.31 7.52
N ALA A 18 19.62 -20.76 7.03
CA ALA A 18 20.65 -19.90 6.44
C ALA A 18 20.21 -19.28 5.11
N GLU A 19 19.62 -20.08 4.21
CA GLU A 19 19.07 -19.59 2.93
C GLU A 19 17.91 -18.62 3.16
N LEU A 20 17.03 -18.90 4.13
CA LEU A 20 15.92 -18.01 4.48
C LEU A 20 16.41 -16.66 5.02
N ALA A 21 17.46 -16.66 5.85
CA ALA A 21 18.08 -15.43 6.33
C ALA A 21 18.70 -14.63 5.16
N GLU A 22 19.42 -15.30 4.25
CA GLU A 22 20.00 -14.69 3.07
C GLU A 22 18.94 -14.10 2.13
N TRP A 23 17.87 -14.85 1.84
CA TRP A 23 16.74 -14.37 1.03
C TRP A 23 16.00 -13.22 1.71
N GLY A 24 15.90 -13.25 3.04
CA GLY A 24 15.32 -12.16 3.84
C GLY A 24 16.05 -10.83 3.61
N LEU A 25 17.38 -10.85 3.78
CA LEU A 25 18.23 -9.67 3.55
C LEU A 25 18.18 -9.18 2.10
N ARG A 26 18.18 -10.10 1.13
CA ARG A 26 18.06 -9.74 -0.29
C ARG A 26 16.72 -9.13 -0.63
N ALA A 27 15.63 -9.71 -0.13
CA ALA A 27 14.30 -9.16 -0.31
C ALA A 27 14.16 -7.76 0.30
N GLU A 28 14.81 -7.52 1.43
CA GLU A 28 14.86 -6.20 2.04
C GLU A 28 15.57 -5.18 1.16
N ALA A 29 16.80 -5.48 0.74
CA ALA A 29 17.54 -4.62 -0.17
C ALA A 29 16.76 -4.37 -1.48
N LEU A 30 16.15 -5.42 -2.02
CA LEU A 30 15.36 -5.36 -3.25
C LEU A 30 14.10 -4.51 -3.09
N ALA A 31 13.33 -4.70 -2.02
CA ALA A 31 12.13 -3.92 -1.76
C ALA A 31 12.47 -2.44 -1.60
N TYR A 32 13.57 -2.14 -0.89
CA TYR A 32 14.05 -0.77 -0.72
C TYR A 32 14.47 -0.12 -2.04
N GLU A 33 15.28 -0.82 -2.83
CA GLU A 33 15.73 -0.34 -4.15
C GLU A 33 14.53 -0.04 -5.06
N ILE A 34 13.58 -0.97 -5.17
CA ILE A 34 12.40 -0.77 -6.01
C ILE A 34 11.53 0.34 -5.46
N ALA A 35 11.23 0.35 -4.15
CA ALA A 35 10.36 1.35 -3.55
C ALA A 35 10.91 2.77 -3.73
N SER A 36 12.22 2.96 -3.51
CA SER A 36 12.87 4.28 -3.69
C SER A 36 12.93 4.74 -5.15
N SER A 37 12.88 3.82 -6.12
CA SER A 37 12.82 4.15 -7.55
C SER A 37 11.40 4.41 -8.06
N VAL A 38 10.39 3.85 -7.39
CA VAL A 38 8.99 3.85 -7.85
C VAL A 38 8.18 4.92 -7.16
N PHE A 39 8.27 5.04 -5.83
CA PHE A 39 7.44 5.98 -5.09
C PHE A 39 8.11 7.34 -5.01
N PRO A 40 7.39 8.44 -5.30
CA PRO A 40 7.93 9.80 -5.23
C PRO A 40 8.06 10.34 -3.79
N MET A 41 7.87 9.48 -2.77
CA MET A 41 7.77 9.85 -1.36
C MET A 41 8.52 8.89 -0.46
N GLU A 42 8.77 9.34 0.78
CA GLU A 42 9.34 8.49 1.80
C GLU A 42 8.35 7.40 2.24
N VAL A 43 8.84 6.16 2.29
CA VAL A 43 8.05 4.98 2.64
C VAL A 43 8.76 4.11 3.67
N GLU A 44 7.98 3.51 4.56
CA GLU A 44 8.34 2.44 5.48
C GLU A 44 8.04 1.11 4.81
N LEU A 45 8.96 0.16 4.93
CA LEU A 45 8.82 -1.19 4.39
C LEU A 45 8.69 -2.19 5.54
N GLU A 46 7.64 -3.00 5.50
CA GLU A 46 7.53 -4.17 6.37
C GLU A 46 7.64 -5.42 5.51
N ILE A 47 8.65 -6.25 5.81
CA ILE A 47 8.90 -7.49 5.08
C ILE A 47 8.79 -8.66 6.03
N VAL A 48 7.90 -9.59 5.69
CA VAL A 48 7.63 -10.77 6.50
C VAL A 48 8.01 -12.02 5.71
N PHE A 49 8.82 -12.86 6.35
CA PHE A 49 9.17 -14.20 5.90
C PHE A 49 8.65 -15.24 6.87
N GLN A 50 8.01 -16.28 6.35
CA GLN A 50 7.56 -17.43 7.15
C GLN A 50 8.30 -18.70 6.74
N VAL A 51 8.65 -19.53 7.73
CA VAL A 51 9.37 -20.80 7.59
C VAL A 51 8.39 -21.93 7.25
N GLY A 52 8.85 -22.93 6.51
CA GLY A 52 8.03 -24.00 5.97
C GLY A 52 7.86 -23.75 4.48
N SER A 53 6.73 -23.18 4.08
CA SER A 53 6.55 -22.65 2.73
C SER A 53 7.09 -21.23 2.67
N LEU A 54 8.00 -20.94 1.73
CA LEU A 54 8.55 -19.59 1.58
C LEU A 54 7.42 -18.63 1.21
N ILE A 55 7.00 -17.86 2.22
CA ILE A 55 6.04 -16.77 2.10
C ILE A 55 6.83 -15.48 2.26
N SER A 56 6.83 -14.66 1.22
CA SER A 56 7.34 -13.29 1.26
C SER A 56 6.16 -12.34 1.17
N ARG A 57 6.06 -11.44 2.14
CA ARG A 57 5.11 -10.32 2.12
C ARG A 57 5.88 -9.03 2.30
N SER A 58 5.85 -8.16 1.29
CA SER A 58 6.36 -6.80 1.38
C SER A 58 5.19 -5.83 1.40
N LEU A 59 5.12 -5.01 2.45
CA LEU A 59 4.12 -3.97 2.66
C LEU A 59 4.81 -2.62 2.58
N VAL A 60 4.30 -1.74 1.73
CA VAL A 60 4.78 -0.36 1.60
C VAL A 60 3.80 0.55 2.32
N LYS A 61 4.31 1.24 3.33
CA LYS A 61 3.55 2.21 4.12
C LYS A 61 4.17 3.57 3.94
N LYS A 62 3.36 4.61 3.89
CA LYS A 62 3.83 5.97 3.69
C LYS A 62 4.29 6.59 5.02
N ILE A 63 5.38 7.37 5.00
CA ILE A 63 5.90 8.15 6.13
C ILE A 63 5.73 9.65 5.82
N GLY A 64 5.35 10.49 6.80
CA GLY A 64 5.56 11.94 6.69
C GLY A 64 4.39 12.74 6.10
N ALA A 65 4.60 13.62 5.11
CA ALA A 65 3.54 14.48 4.55
C ALA A 65 2.66 13.72 3.53
N GLY A 66 1.34 13.91 3.60
CA GLY A 66 0.27 13.18 2.93
C GLY A 66 0.51 12.43 1.61
N LEU A 67 -0.13 11.26 1.43
CA LEU A 67 -0.25 10.56 0.14
C LEU A 67 -0.70 11.52 -0.97
N LEU A 68 -1.67 12.39 -0.65
CA LEU A 68 -2.19 13.37 -1.60
C LEU A 68 -1.14 14.40 -2.00
N ALA A 69 -0.33 14.86 -1.06
CA ALA A 69 0.75 15.81 -1.34
C ALA A 69 1.87 15.18 -2.19
N ALA A 70 2.15 13.88 -1.99
CA ALA A 70 3.17 13.14 -2.73
C ALA A 70 2.84 12.96 -4.22
N TYR A 71 1.55 12.81 -4.55
CA TYR A 71 1.06 12.59 -5.91
C TYR A 71 0.54 13.87 -6.59
N GLY A 72 1.04 15.04 -6.16
CA GLY A 72 0.79 16.34 -6.80
C GLY A 72 -0.33 17.17 -6.16
N GLY A 73 -0.18 18.50 -6.21
CA GLY A 73 -1.02 19.48 -5.52
C GLY A 73 -2.49 19.39 -5.90
N ILE A 74 -3.29 18.84 -5.01
CA ILE A 74 -4.70 18.56 -5.25
C ILE A 74 -5.55 19.80 -4.99
N ALA A 75 -5.94 20.50 -6.06
CA ALA A 75 -6.85 21.63 -5.97
C ALA A 75 -8.31 21.26 -6.30
N ILE A 76 -8.51 20.25 -7.16
CA ILE A 76 -9.83 19.85 -7.65
C ILE A 76 -9.98 18.32 -7.74
N TYR A 77 -11.22 17.83 -7.80
CA TYR A 77 -11.54 16.39 -7.84
C TYR A 77 -10.88 15.61 -9.00
N PRO A 78 -10.82 16.12 -10.25
CA PRO A 78 -10.12 15.42 -11.33
C PRO A 78 -8.64 15.16 -11.02
N ASP A 79 -7.95 16.14 -10.45
CA ASP A 79 -6.54 16.01 -10.06
C ASP A 79 -6.37 14.98 -8.95
N PHE A 80 -7.29 14.96 -7.98
CA PHE A 80 -7.33 13.93 -6.94
C PHE A 80 -7.44 12.53 -7.53
N LYS A 81 -8.35 12.34 -8.48
CA LYS A 81 -8.53 11.03 -9.13
C LYS A 81 -7.30 10.62 -9.94
N ASN A 82 -6.67 11.56 -10.64
CA ASN A 82 -5.43 11.29 -11.38
C ASN A 82 -4.29 10.90 -10.43
N GLY A 83 -4.10 11.62 -9.31
CA GLY A 83 -3.10 11.27 -8.30
C GLY A 83 -3.32 9.87 -7.70
N LEU A 84 -4.58 9.45 -7.48
CA LEU A 84 -4.88 8.07 -7.09
C LEU A 84 -4.48 7.06 -8.16
N LEU A 85 -4.71 7.35 -9.44
CA LEU A 85 -4.33 6.46 -10.54
C LEU A 85 -2.81 6.32 -10.67
N GLU A 86 -2.07 7.41 -10.47
CA GLU A 86 -0.60 7.39 -10.40
C GLU A 86 -0.12 6.54 -9.22
N ALA A 87 -0.67 6.73 -8.03
CA ALA A 87 -0.35 5.91 -6.86
C ALA A 87 -0.65 4.41 -7.08
N ILE A 88 -1.74 4.10 -7.79
CA ILE A 88 -2.08 2.73 -8.17
C ILE A 88 -1.08 2.17 -9.19
N ALA A 89 -0.64 2.98 -10.16
CA ALA A 89 0.36 2.57 -11.15
C ALA A 89 1.69 2.22 -10.46
N ASP A 90 2.15 3.08 -9.56
CA ASP A 90 3.35 2.85 -8.76
C ASP A 90 3.24 1.61 -7.89
N ALA A 91 2.12 1.44 -7.18
CA ALA A 91 1.88 0.25 -6.37
C ALA A 91 1.93 -1.05 -7.19
N ARG A 92 1.42 -1.03 -8.44
CA ARG A 92 1.51 -2.16 -9.38
C ARG A 92 2.94 -2.39 -9.84
N THR A 93 3.66 -1.33 -10.19
CA THR A 93 5.07 -1.39 -10.62
C THR A 93 5.93 -1.99 -9.53
N PHE A 94 5.83 -1.47 -8.30
CA PHE A 94 6.51 -2.00 -7.13
C PHE A 94 6.21 -3.49 -6.92
N SER A 95 4.93 -3.84 -6.81
CA SER A 95 4.52 -5.21 -6.49
C SER A 95 4.87 -6.20 -7.60
N GLY A 96 4.91 -5.74 -8.84
CA GLY A 96 5.33 -6.54 -9.99
C GLY A 96 6.83 -6.79 -9.98
N ALA A 97 7.61 -5.71 -9.95
CA ALA A 97 9.07 -5.75 -9.96
C ALA A 97 9.62 -6.54 -8.77
N PHE A 98 9.07 -6.34 -7.57
CA PHE A 98 9.52 -7.04 -6.37
C PHE A 98 9.34 -8.56 -6.52
N ASN A 99 8.13 -9.01 -6.84
CA ASN A 99 7.85 -10.43 -7.01
C ASN A 99 8.73 -11.06 -8.10
N GLU A 100 8.90 -10.38 -9.23
CA GLU A 100 9.69 -10.91 -10.36
C GLU A 100 11.18 -11.02 -10.05
N ARG A 101 11.77 -9.95 -9.49
CA ARG A 101 13.19 -9.94 -9.11
C ARG A 101 13.47 -10.88 -7.95
N PHE A 102 12.61 -10.89 -6.92
CA PHE A 102 12.78 -11.78 -5.78
C PHE A 102 12.70 -13.25 -6.21
N MET A 103 11.77 -13.60 -7.09
CA MET A 103 11.72 -14.96 -7.66
C MET A 103 13.00 -15.33 -8.40
N SER A 104 13.56 -14.41 -9.19
CA SER A 104 14.81 -14.64 -9.92
C SER A 104 15.98 -14.87 -8.96
N GLU A 105 16.15 -14.00 -7.97
CA GLU A 105 17.26 -14.06 -7.01
C GLU A 105 17.19 -15.25 -6.07
N ALA A 106 15.97 -15.61 -5.64
CA ALA A 106 15.73 -16.78 -4.83
C ALA A 106 15.66 -18.08 -5.66
N GLY A 107 15.82 -18.03 -6.99
CA GLY A 107 15.75 -19.20 -7.87
C GLY A 107 14.42 -19.96 -7.76
N ILE A 108 13.31 -19.24 -7.67
CA ILE A 108 11.94 -19.76 -7.58
C ILE A 108 11.39 -19.91 -8.99
N LYS A 109 10.94 -21.10 -9.36
CA LYS A 109 10.35 -21.35 -10.69
C LYS A 109 8.84 -21.15 -10.63
N ALA A 110 8.23 -20.89 -11.79
CA ALA A 110 6.78 -20.72 -11.89
C ALA A 110 5.97 -21.90 -11.33
N LYS A 111 6.50 -23.13 -11.48
CA LYS A 111 5.89 -24.35 -10.94
C LYS A 111 5.91 -24.45 -9.41
N ASP A 112 6.75 -23.65 -8.75
CA ASP A 112 6.89 -23.64 -7.29
C ASP A 112 5.94 -22.61 -6.65
N ILE A 113 5.22 -21.80 -7.45
CA ILE A 113 4.33 -20.76 -6.96
C ILE A 113 2.99 -21.37 -6.54
N VAL A 114 2.64 -21.23 -5.27
CA VAL A 114 1.33 -21.61 -4.72
C VAL A 114 0.37 -20.44 -4.86
N ALA A 115 0.81 -19.23 -4.53
CA ALA A 115 0.02 -18.02 -4.69
C ALA A 115 0.90 -16.79 -4.94
N ARG A 116 0.40 -15.86 -5.75
CA ARG A 116 1.03 -14.57 -6.02
C ARG A 116 -0.05 -13.50 -6.02
N GLN A 117 0.09 -12.47 -5.19
CA GLN A 117 -0.85 -11.36 -5.13
C GLN A 117 -0.11 -10.03 -5.22
N ARG A 118 -0.72 -9.09 -5.94
CA ARG A 118 -0.28 -7.70 -6.09
C ARG A 118 -1.45 -6.83 -5.65
N ARG A 119 -1.37 -6.24 -4.46
CA ARG A 119 -2.46 -5.44 -3.92
C ARG A 119 -2.04 -3.97 -3.90
N ILE A 120 -2.99 -3.14 -4.30
CA ILE A 120 -2.86 -1.68 -4.43
C ILE A 120 -3.47 -0.94 -3.24
N GLU A 121 -3.87 -1.70 -2.21
CA GLU A 121 -4.30 -1.24 -0.87
C GLU A 121 -5.16 0.04 -0.87
N THR A 122 -4.77 1.06 -0.07
CA THR A 122 -5.59 2.26 0.18
C THR A 122 -5.95 3.00 -1.10
N PRO A 123 -4.99 3.36 -2.00
CA PRO A 123 -5.32 4.04 -3.26
C PRO A 123 -6.36 3.28 -4.09
N GLY A 124 -6.19 1.96 -4.19
CA GLY A 124 -7.12 1.12 -4.94
C GLY A 124 -8.50 1.01 -4.32
N ARG A 125 -8.60 0.95 -2.99
CA ARG A 125 -9.89 0.91 -2.29
C ARG A 125 -10.67 2.20 -2.52
N ILE A 126 -10.00 3.35 -2.39
CA ILE A 126 -10.59 4.67 -2.65
C ILE A 126 -11.05 4.75 -4.11
N ASN A 127 -10.17 4.48 -5.08
CA ASN A 127 -10.52 4.62 -6.50
C ASN A 127 -11.72 3.73 -6.90
N ARG A 128 -11.78 2.48 -6.43
CA ARG A 128 -12.93 1.60 -6.69
C ARG A 128 -14.23 2.16 -6.11
N ALA A 129 -14.19 2.73 -4.91
CA ALA A 129 -15.37 3.32 -4.31
C ALA A 129 -15.84 4.58 -5.07
N LEU A 130 -14.90 5.43 -5.51
CA LEU A 130 -15.20 6.59 -6.36
C LEU A 130 -15.78 6.19 -7.71
N ASP A 131 -15.23 5.17 -8.37
CA ASP A 131 -15.77 4.65 -9.63
C ASP A 131 -17.22 4.15 -9.46
N ARG A 132 -17.54 3.52 -8.31
CA ARG A 132 -18.92 3.11 -8.00
C ARG A 132 -19.83 4.32 -7.79
N LEU A 133 -19.38 5.36 -7.08
CA LEU A 133 -20.15 6.60 -6.92
C LEU A 133 -20.41 7.28 -8.26
N GLU A 134 -19.40 7.45 -9.10
CA GLU A 134 -19.55 8.05 -10.44
C GLU A 134 -20.50 7.25 -11.34
N ASN A 135 -20.46 5.92 -11.23
CA ASN A 135 -21.39 5.06 -11.97
C ASN A 135 -22.83 5.23 -11.48
N LEU A 136 -23.05 5.39 -10.17
CA LEU A 136 -24.37 5.67 -9.61
C LEU A 136 -24.90 7.03 -10.04
N GLU A 137 -24.04 8.04 -10.20
CA GLU A 137 -24.42 9.35 -10.74
C GLU A 137 -24.87 9.25 -12.21
N ARG A 138 -24.07 8.56 -13.04
CA ARG A 138 -24.35 8.43 -14.48
C ARG A 138 -25.58 7.57 -14.76
N ASN A 139 -25.78 6.52 -13.97
CA ASN A 139 -26.87 5.55 -14.16
C ASN A 139 -28.12 5.90 -13.35
N THR A 140 -28.36 7.18 -13.08
CA THR A 140 -29.55 7.63 -12.36
C THR A 140 -30.79 7.44 -13.25
N SER A 141 -31.36 6.25 -13.27
CA SER A 141 -32.71 6.01 -13.76
C SER A 141 -33.73 6.73 -12.86
N ALA A 142 -34.89 7.10 -13.42
CA ALA A 142 -35.96 7.79 -12.70
C ALA A 142 -36.47 7.03 -11.45
N ASP A 143 -36.20 5.72 -11.36
CA ASP A 143 -36.57 4.89 -10.23
C ASP A 143 -35.33 4.55 -9.36
N ARG A 144 -35.13 5.33 -8.29
CA ARG A 144 -34.09 5.10 -7.26
C ARG A 144 -34.60 4.05 -6.27
N GLY A 145 -34.73 2.82 -6.74
CA GLY A 145 -35.22 1.70 -5.92
C GLY A 145 -34.23 1.25 -4.85
N LEU A 146 -34.63 0.25 -4.05
CA LEU A 146 -33.85 -0.31 -2.93
C LEU A 146 -32.39 -0.65 -3.31
N ARG A 147 -32.17 -1.22 -4.50
CA ARG A 147 -30.84 -1.60 -4.98
C ARG A 147 -29.91 -0.41 -5.16
N TYR A 148 -30.42 0.73 -5.63
CA TYR A 148 -29.62 1.95 -5.77
C TYR A 148 -29.11 2.43 -4.41
N HIS A 149 -29.99 2.47 -3.40
CA HIS A 149 -29.62 2.90 -2.05
C HIS A 149 -28.63 1.93 -1.40
N GLN A 150 -28.77 0.62 -1.64
CA GLN A 150 -27.79 -0.38 -1.18
C GLN A 150 -26.43 -0.16 -1.84
N GLU A 151 -26.38 0.03 -3.17
CA GLU A 151 -25.12 0.28 -3.88
C GLU A 151 -24.47 1.60 -3.47
N LEU A 152 -25.26 2.65 -3.22
CA LEU A 152 -24.78 3.92 -2.68
C LEU A 152 -24.21 3.74 -1.27
N HIS A 153 -24.92 3.05 -0.39
CA HIS A 153 -24.46 2.76 0.96
C HIS A 153 -23.13 2.00 0.94
N ASP A 154 -23.04 0.94 0.14
CA ASP A 154 -21.82 0.13 0.00
C ASP A 154 -20.65 0.96 -0.52
N ALA A 155 -20.87 1.79 -1.53
CA ALA A 155 -19.83 2.66 -2.10
C ALA A 155 -19.33 3.67 -1.06
N VAL A 156 -20.24 4.30 -0.32
CA VAL A 156 -19.91 5.26 0.73
C VAL A 156 -19.17 4.59 1.90
N THR A 157 -19.57 3.38 2.30
CA THR A 157 -18.87 2.61 3.34
C THR A 157 -17.46 2.21 2.90
N GLN A 158 -17.28 1.72 1.68
CA GLN A 158 -15.95 1.40 1.14
C GLN A 158 -15.06 2.64 1.06
N LEU A 159 -15.64 3.78 0.69
CA LEU A 159 -14.93 5.05 0.64
C LEU A 159 -14.50 5.50 2.03
N GLN A 160 -15.38 5.41 3.04
CA GLN A 160 -15.02 5.68 4.44
C GLN A 160 -13.83 4.85 4.91
N TRP A 161 -13.80 3.56 4.59
CA TRP A 161 -12.70 2.67 4.95
C TRP A 161 -11.39 3.01 4.23
N GLY A 162 -11.46 3.40 2.95
CA GLY A 162 -10.27 3.88 2.25
C GLY A 162 -9.75 5.19 2.85
N LEU A 163 -10.66 6.11 3.15
CA LEU A 163 -10.33 7.41 3.73
C LEU A 163 -9.83 7.33 5.17
N SER A 164 -10.25 6.32 5.95
CA SER A 164 -9.78 6.14 7.33
C SER A 164 -8.31 5.75 7.43
N ASP A 165 -7.74 5.18 6.37
CA ASP A 165 -6.33 4.80 6.30
C ASP A 165 -5.42 5.99 5.97
N LEU A 166 -5.99 7.08 5.44
CA LEU A 166 -5.29 8.32 5.18
C LEU A 166 -4.96 9.08 6.47
N GLU A 167 -3.91 9.89 6.41
CA GLU A 167 -3.62 10.88 7.44
C GLU A 167 -4.73 11.93 7.54
N HIS A 168 -4.83 12.59 8.70
CA HIS A 168 -5.94 13.49 8.99
C HIS A 168 -6.09 14.63 7.95
N SER A 169 -4.99 15.27 7.56
CA SER A 169 -4.99 16.36 6.58
C SER A 169 -5.46 15.89 5.20
N ASP A 170 -4.93 14.75 4.74
CA ASP A 170 -5.30 14.16 3.46
C ASP A 170 -6.76 13.73 3.46
N ARG A 171 -7.20 13.12 4.55
CA ARG A 171 -8.58 12.71 4.70
C ARG A 171 -9.51 13.91 4.63
N GLN A 172 -9.20 15.01 5.30
CA GLN A 172 -10.00 16.24 5.23
C GLN A 172 -10.04 16.79 3.81
N GLN A 173 -8.89 16.91 3.15
CA GLN A 173 -8.82 17.41 1.77
C GLN A 173 -9.57 16.51 0.79
N ALA A 174 -9.36 15.18 0.85
CA ALA A 174 -10.10 14.22 0.04
C ALA A 174 -11.60 14.30 0.28
N VAL A 175 -12.06 14.32 1.54
CA VAL A 175 -13.48 14.45 1.88
C VAL A 175 -14.06 15.73 1.30
N GLN A 176 -13.37 16.86 1.43
CA GLN A 176 -13.83 18.13 0.87
C GLN A 176 -14.03 18.04 -0.65
N LEU A 177 -13.03 17.52 -1.38
CA LEU A 177 -13.08 17.39 -2.84
C LEU A 177 -14.18 16.43 -3.31
N ILE A 178 -14.32 15.30 -2.60
CA ILE A 178 -15.36 14.30 -2.88
C ILE A 178 -16.74 14.89 -2.66
N VAL A 179 -16.96 15.56 -1.54
CA VAL A 179 -18.26 16.17 -1.19
C VAL A 179 -18.60 17.27 -2.20
N GLU A 180 -17.68 18.20 -2.47
CA GLU A 180 -17.89 19.29 -3.42
C GLU A 180 -18.26 18.77 -4.83
N TYR A 181 -17.64 17.68 -5.27
CA TYR A 181 -17.89 17.10 -6.58
C TYR A 181 -19.19 16.28 -6.65
N HIS A 182 -19.44 15.41 -5.67
CA HIS A 182 -20.50 14.39 -5.73
C HIS A 182 -21.82 14.79 -5.05
N GLU A 183 -21.78 15.61 -3.99
CA GLU A 183 -22.98 15.97 -3.23
C GLU A 183 -24.09 16.62 -4.08
N PRO A 184 -23.80 17.50 -5.06
CA PRO A 184 -24.83 18.05 -5.94
C PRO A 184 -25.52 17.02 -6.86
N ARG A 185 -24.97 15.81 -6.97
CA ARG A 185 -25.38 14.78 -7.93
C ARG A 185 -26.02 13.56 -7.28
N LEU A 186 -25.95 13.46 -5.96
CA LEU A 186 -26.46 12.32 -5.20
C LEU A 186 -27.75 12.66 -4.44
N PRO A 187 -28.62 11.67 -4.16
CA PRO A 187 -29.88 11.89 -3.42
C PRO A 187 -29.67 12.27 -1.96
N GLU A 188 -28.60 11.73 -1.37
CA GLU A 188 -28.35 11.78 0.06
C GLU A 188 -27.07 12.56 0.33
N PRO A 189 -27.03 13.37 1.40
CA PRO A 189 -25.85 14.13 1.75
C PRO A 189 -24.71 13.17 2.10
N LEU A 190 -23.54 13.38 1.51
CA LEU A 190 -22.37 12.52 1.67
C LEU A 190 -21.63 12.81 2.97
N LEU A 191 -21.48 14.09 3.33
CA LEU A 191 -20.64 14.52 4.44
C LEU A 191 -21.01 13.85 5.78
N PRO A 192 -22.29 13.80 6.19
CA PRO A 192 -22.68 13.14 7.44
C PRO A 192 -22.40 11.63 7.43
N GLN A 193 -22.34 11.02 6.25
CA GLN A 193 -22.03 9.61 6.10
C GLN A 193 -20.52 9.41 6.22
N LEU A 194 -19.73 10.11 5.41
CA LEU A 194 -18.26 10.04 5.40
C LEU A 194 -17.61 10.36 6.75
N MET A 195 -18.29 11.11 7.60
CA MET A 195 -17.82 11.48 8.94
C MET A 195 -18.27 10.53 10.06
N ARG A 196 -19.02 9.47 9.76
CA ARG A 196 -19.39 8.48 10.77
C ARG A 196 -18.13 7.78 11.29
N PRO A 197 -18.07 7.47 12.60
CA PRO A 197 -17.05 6.57 13.11
C PRO A 197 -17.13 5.26 12.32
N VAL A 198 -16.01 4.86 11.71
CA VAL A 198 -15.93 3.54 11.10
C VAL A 198 -16.12 2.54 12.22
N ALA A 199 -17.25 1.82 12.23
CA ALA A 199 -17.41 0.67 13.08
C ALA A 199 -16.30 -0.29 12.70
N TRP A 200 -15.33 -0.49 13.60
CA TRP A 200 -14.20 -1.37 13.39
C TRP A 200 -14.73 -2.77 13.06
N ARG A 201 -14.72 -3.14 11.78
CA ARG A 201 -14.59 -4.54 11.37
C ARG A 201 -13.12 -4.74 11.10
N ARG A 202 -12.48 -5.60 11.90
CA ARG A 202 -11.17 -6.13 11.56
C ARG A 202 -11.30 -6.83 10.21
N GLU A 203 -10.51 -6.43 9.23
CA GLU A 203 -10.34 -7.14 7.95
C GLU A 203 -9.97 -8.62 8.14
N ASP A 204 -9.51 -8.98 9.34
CA ASP A 204 -9.20 -10.35 9.78
C ASP A 204 -10.39 -11.33 9.63
N GLU A 205 -11.64 -10.85 9.68
CA GLU A 205 -12.84 -11.70 9.53
C GLU A 205 -13.23 -12.00 8.08
N GLU A 206 -12.81 -11.18 7.11
CA GLU A 206 -13.19 -11.38 5.70
C GLU A 206 -12.30 -12.41 4.99
N PHE A 207 -11.12 -12.73 5.55
CA PHE A 207 -10.14 -13.63 4.91
C PHE A 207 -9.50 -14.70 5.81
N GLY A 208 -9.99 -14.89 7.04
CA GLY A 208 -9.63 -16.06 7.87
C GLY A 208 -8.13 -16.20 8.18
N LEU A 209 -7.43 -15.08 8.37
CA LEU A 209 -5.96 -15.07 8.56
C LEU A 209 -5.52 -14.24 9.77
N VAL A 210 -6.18 -14.41 10.93
CA VAL A 210 -5.55 -14.09 12.22
C VAL A 210 -5.95 -15.14 13.26
N GLU A 211 -5.26 -16.28 13.25
CA GLU A 211 -4.77 -16.76 14.53
C GLU A 211 -3.58 -15.86 14.88
N SER A 212 -3.64 -15.26 16.06
CA SER A 212 -2.65 -14.29 16.53
C SER A 212 -1.22 -14.78 16.28
N ALA A 213 -0.31 -13.89 15.92
CA ALA A 213 1.13 -14.18 15.83
C ALA A 213 1.72 -14.81 17.11
N ALA A 214 1.00 -14.76 18.24
CA ALA A 214 1.33 -15.43 19.49
C ALA A 214 0.96 -16.94 19.54
N ALA A 215 0.20 -17.46 18.57
CA ALA A 215 -0.31 -18.84 18.53
C ALA A 215 0.46 -19.77 17.57
N ARG A 216 1.43 -19.23 16.80
CA ARG A 216 2.15 -19.98 15.76
C ARG A 216 3.67 -19.96 15.99
N PRO A 217 4.24 -20.97 16.68
CA PRO A 217 5.68 -21.05 16.94
C PRO A 217 6.53 -21.26 15.67
N ASP A 218 5.90 -21.55 14.53
CA ASP A 218 6.54 -21.69 13.21
C ASP A 218 6.80 -20.34 12.50
N ILE A 219 6.23 -19.24 13.01
CA ILE A 219 6.48 -17.89 12.48
C ILE A 219 7.76 -17.34 13.13
N LYS A 220 8.90 -17.53 12.47
CA LYS A 220 10.11 -16.75 12.78
C LYS A 220 9.96 -15.35 12.18
N PHE A 221 9.57 -14.37 12.99
CA PHE A 221 9.67 -12.94 12.61
C PHE A 221 11.15 -12.58 12.47
N LEU A 222 11.65 -12.50 11.23
CA LEU A 222 13.06 -12.21 10.98
C LEU A 222 13.39 -10.71 11.00
N ALA A 223 12.40 -9.81 10.88
CA ALA A 223 12.61 -8.38 11.10
C ALA A 223 11.30 -7.64 11.44
N LYS A 224 11.27 -6.98 12.62
CA LYS A 224 10.50 -5.75 12.83
C LYS A 224 11.51 -4.62 12.85
N LEU A 225 12.01 -4.21 11.68
CA LEU A 225 12.70 -2.94 11.59
C LEU A 225 11.64 -1.86 11.47
N ARG A 226 11.16 -1.40 12.63
CA ARG A 226 10.67 -0.03 12.76
C ARG A 226 11.88 0.85 12.45
N THR A 227 11.92 1.43 11.26
CA THR A 227 12.87 2.50 10.97
C THR A 227 12.35 3.76 11.68
N ASP A 228 12.51 3.79 13.00
CA ASP A 228 12.25 4.98 13.82
C ASP A 228 13.29 6.09 13.55
N GLU A 229 14.20 5.89 12.59
CA GLU A 229 15.13 6.90 12.08
C GLU A 229 15.07 7.00 10.54
N PRO A 230 14.88 8.20 9.98
CA PRO A 230 15.10 8.42 8.55
C PRO A 230 16.60 8.24 8.26
N LEU A 231 16.96 7.15 7.57
CA LEU A 231 18.34 6.80 7.20
C LEU A 231 19.00 7.74 6.16
N ARG A 232 18.45 8.95 5.94
CA ARG A 232 19.10 10.02 5.16
C ARG A 232 20.45 10.45 5.75
N SER A 233 20.78 10.06 6.97
CA SER A 233 22.05 10.39 7.63
C SER A 233 23.19 9.39 7.38
N GLN A 234 22.95 8.19 6.84
CA GLN A 234 24.03 7.18 6.69
C GLN A 234 24.75 7.19 5.34
N HIS A 235 24.22 7.87 4.31
CA HIS A 235 24.89 7.97 3.00
C HIS A 235 25.72 9.25 2.77
N LEU A 236 25.97 10.06 3.80
CA LEU A 236 26.80 11.29 3.69
C LEU A 236 28.23 11.17 4.27
N LEU A 237 28.69 9.97 4.62
CA LEU A 237 30.00 9.80 5.29
C LEU A 237 31.08 9.03 4.51
N GLU A 238 30.84 8.57 3.29
CA GLU A 238 31.89 7.82 2.54
C GLU A 238 32.61 8.58 1.42
N ASP A 239 32.26 9.84 1.10
CA ASP A 239 32.88 10.59 -0.01
C ASP A 239 33.99 11.59 0.40
N LYS A 240 34.64 11.43 1.57
CA LYS A 240 35.74 12.33 2.01
C LYS A 240 37.08 11.64 2.34
N LYS A 241 37.39 10.49 1.74
CA LYS A 241 38.70 9.84 1.91
C LYS A 241 39.33 9.32 0.61
N THR A 242 39.32 10.11 -0.45
CA THR A 242 40.24 9.92 -1.59
C THR A 242 40.53 11.25 -2.24
N GLU A 243 41.46 12.02 -1.67
CA GLU A 243 42.40 12.91 -2.38
C GLU A 243 43.18 13.75 -1.36
N ARG A 244 44.28 13.19 -0.84
CA ARG A 244 45.41 13.98 -0.30
C ARG A 244 46.59 13.06 -0.04
N GLY A 245 47.46 12.95 -1.04
CA GLY A 245 48.73 12.28 -0.86
C GLY A 245 49.44 12.00 -2.16
N LYS A 246 50.03 13.05 -2.78
CA LYS A 246 51.29 13.00 -3.55
C LYS A 246 51.63 14.40 -4.09
N LEU A 247 52.28 15.21 -3.26
CA LEU A 247 53.21 16.25 -3.70
C LEU A 247 54.38 16.29 -2.70
N LYS A 248 55.47 15.61 -3.07
CA LYS A 248 56.85 15.89 -2.66
C LYS A 248 57.78 15.32 -3.73
N HIS A 249 58.24 16.17 -4.63
CA HIS A 249 59.65 16.50 -4.90
C HIS A 249 59.72 17.59 -5.96
#